data_AF-A0A9E4YDJ7-F1
#
_entry.id   AF-A0A9E4YDJ7-F1
#
_cell.length_a   1.000
_cell.length_b   1.000
_cell.length_c   1.000
_cell.angle_alpha   90.00
_cell.angle_beta   90.00
_cell.angle_gamma   90.00
#
_symmetry.space_group_name_H-M   'P 1'
#
loop_
_entity.id
_entity.type
_entity.pdbx_description
1 polymer ?
#
loop_
_entity_poly.entity_id
_entity_poly.type
_entity_poly.pdbx_seq_one_letter_code
_entity_poly.pdbx_strand_id
1 'polypeptide(L)'
;MPRTIIIASVALAWLVVSWPSPGAERGVYIPHPDSQHAAGQLTVQFADNVPEDRWADIVAAYGATLDRPMIVDGFAVVTVPDDRRGEIGEALAASGVVRTVEEVTYRYPAAIPNDPLWFHQWNLRLIAADDAWDTTQGEGVIVAVVDTGVAYENFGEFKRAPDFAGTSFADPYDFFDDDSHANDDNGHGSHIAGTIAQTTNNSYGVTGVAYKASIMPVKVCGQDLQQNEYRCPTTAIAEGIRWAAEHGASVINISLSDTGDVTAAEREALEFARNTGAVVIAAAGNGGGDRICDGDPILGYPAAVPSVIAASASGFFGSLSYYSNYGVGEENTNLDVIAPGGNPPVANLPACDVPNEGPASVVTQETYSYRCDGGPIEFQTFAFCGFAGTSMAAAHVSGVAALIRSAYPNLNGSQVRTLIQCSATDVHTPGVDLQTGHGLVQADAAVRDTDGDAIPDCIDSEPFTPTPSPSPTATQVPPPNDCLATPTPSPTPSPTPSPTPTLTPTATPTPSTSPTAAATPTPSPSPTPTATDTPAPTPTPTGSATQTPSPSATVTFSPTPLPIACGDVDCSGTVDGRDALGVILFLVFAEPVAGCISKGYVNCDGVLNEIDALVILRYAGGLPLGLPPGCSGIG
;
A
#
# COMPACT_ATOMS: atom_id res chain seq x y z
N MET A 1 54.73 -56.26 -45.39
CA MET A 1 53.70 -57.32 -45.59
C MET A 1 52.32 -56.66 -45.52
N PRO A 2 51.23 -57.29 -46.02
CA PRO A 2 50.22 -56.54 -46.80
C PRO A 2 48.81 -56.50 -46.20
N ARG A 3 47.90 -55.81 -46.92
CA ARG A 3 46.42 -55.72 -46.75
C ARG A 3 46.03 -54.75 -45.60
N THR A 4 44.86 -54.09 -45.61
CA THR A 4 43.56 -54.49 -46.21
C THR A 4 42.80 -53.38 -46.96
N ILE A 5 42.06 -53.85 -47.96
CA ILE A 5 41.01 -53.26 -48.80
C ILE A 5 40.05 -52.28 -48.08
N ILE A 6 39.59 -51.26 -48.82
CA ILE A 6 38.53 -50.32 -48.44
C ILE A 6 37.16 -50.85 -48.89
N ILE A 7 36.19 -50.95 -47.97
CA ILE A 7 34.73 -51.02 -48.25
C ILE A 7 34.01 -50.18 -47.18
N ALA A 8 32.94 -49.48 -47.57
CA ALA A 8 32.18 -48.57 -46.70
C ALA A 8 31.12 -49.29 -45.84
N SER A 9 30.70 -48.66 -44.73
CA SER A 9 29.50 -49.03 -43.96
C SER A 9 28.87 -47.84 -43.24
N VAL A 10 27.56 -47.66 -43.46
CA VAL A 10 26.56 -46.94 -42.63
C VAL A 10 26.91 -45.54 -42.13
N ALA A 11 26.28 -44.54 -42.76
CA ALA A 11 25.85 -43.32 -42.06
C ALA A 11 24.42 -43.52 -41.54
N LEU A 12 24.11 -43.04 -40.34
CA LEU A 12 22.75 -42.92 -39.83
C LEU A 12 22.60 -41.53 -39.20
N ALA A 13 21.68 -40.72 -39.72
CA ALA A 13 21.47 -39.36 -39.24
C ALA A 13 20.58 -39.36 -37.98
N TRP A 14 20.97 -38.56 -36.99
CA TRP A 14 20.10 -38.15 -35.90
C TRP A 14 19.76 -36.66 -36.09
N LEU A 15 18.47 -36.32 -36.03
CA LEU A 15 18.04 -34.92 -36.06
C LEU A 15 18.39 -34.25 -34.73
N VAL A 16 19.33 -33.30 -34.77
CA VAL A 16 19.38 -32.24 -33.77
C VAL A 16 18.39 -31.17 -34.24
N VAL A 17 17.25 -31.05 -33.57
CA VAL A 17 16.33 -29.93 -33.77
C VAL A 17 16.99 -28.69 -33.16
N SER A 18 17.57 -27.85 -34.01
CA SER A 18 18.10 -26.55 -33.61
C SER A 18 16.94 -25.66 -33.16
N TRP A 19 16.89 -25.34 -31.86
CA TRP A 19 16.01 -24.28 -31.38
C TRP A 19 16.45 -22.96 -32.01
N PRO A 20 15.55 -22.18 -32.64
CA PRO A 20 15.89 -20.84 -33.08
C PRO A 20 16.19 -19.97 -31.85
N SER A 21 17.15 -19.06 -31.97
CA SER A 21 17.38 -18.03 -30.95
C SER A 21 16.09 -17.20 -30.76
N PRO A 22 15.75 -16.78 -29.52
CA PRO A 22 14.67 -15.83 -29.30
C PRO A 22 15.08 -14.46 -29.87
N GLY A 23 14.75 -14.24 -31.15
CA GLY A 23 14.67 -12.88 -31.69
C GLY A 23 13.50 -12.17 -31.04
N ALA A 24 13.65 -10.86 -30.78
CA ALA A 24 12.69 -10.07 -30.02
C ALA A 24 11.24 -10.37 -30.41
N GLU A 25 10.47 -10.89 -29.44
CA GLU A 25 9.02 -10.96 -29.59
C GLU A 25 8.52 -9.53 -29.74
N ARG A 26 7.90 -9.24 -30.88
CA ARG A 26 7.14 -8.01 -31.02
C ARG A 26 5.95 -8.14 -30.08
N GLY A 27 6.02 -7.46 -28.93
CA GLY A 27 4.88 -7.31 -28.03
C GLY A 27 3.65 -6.96 -28.87
N VAL A 28 2.62 -7.80 -28.79
CA VAL A 28 1.41 -7.62 -29.59
C VAL A 28 0.65 -6.46 -28.97
N TYR A 29 0.96 -5.25 -29.44
CA TYR A 29 0.15 -4.07 -29.19
C TYR A 29 -1.24 -4.34 -29.78
N ILE A 30 -2.14 -4.78 -28.90
CA ILE A 30 -3.57 -4.77 -29.14
C ILE A 30 -3.97 -3.30 -28.93
N PRO A 31 -4.39 -2.58 -29.98
CA PRO A 31 -4.91 -1.23 -29.78
C PRO A 31 -6.16 -1.33 -28.91
N HIS A 32 -6.16 -0.60 -27.79
CA HIS A 32 -7.35 -0.42 -26.97
C HIS A 32 -8.44 0.24 -27.84
N PRO A 33 -9.64 -0.34 -27.97
CA PRO A 33 -10.78 0.34 -28.55
C PRO A 33 -11.14 1.58 -27.73
N ASP A 34 -11.62 2.65 -28.36
CA ASP A 34 -12.04 3.90 -27.69
C ASP A 34 -13.30 3.75 -26.80
N SER A 35 -13.71 2.53 -26.47
CA SER A 35 -14.90 2.20 -25.69
C SER A 35 -14.64 1.05 -24.72
N GLN A 36 -14.71 1.31 -23.42
CA GLN A 36 -14.57 0.29 -22.37
C GLN A 36 -15.73 -0.73 -22.36
N HIS A 37 -16.83 -0.43 -23.05
CA HIS A 37 -18.04 -1.27 -23.10
C HIS A 37 -18.17 -2.03 -24.42
N ALA A 38 -18.81 -3.20 -24.37
CA ALA A 38 -19.26 -3.94 -25.54
C ALA A 38 -20.45 -3.22 -26.20
N ALA A 39 -20.29 -2.88 -27.48
CA ALA A 39 -21.37 -2.31 -28.28
C ALA A 39 -22.59 -3.24 -28.29
N GLY A 40 -23.76 -2.69 -28.00
CA GLY A 40 -25.04 -3.39 -28.07
C GLY A 40 -25.25 -4.50 -27.04
N GLN A 41 -24.48 -4.57 -25.95
CA GLN A 41 -24.67 -5.60 -24.91
C GLN A 41 -24.90 -5.03 -23.51
N LEU A 42 -25.82 -5.68 -22.78
CA LEU A 42 -26.09 -5.46 -21.35
C LEU A 42 -26.11 -6.80 -20.62
N THR A 43 -25.67 -6.80 -19.36
CA THR A 43 -25.90 -7.88 -18.40
C THR A 43 -27.20 -7.57 -17.65
N VAL A 44 -28.05 -8.57 -17.43
CA VAL A 44 -29.35 -8.43 -16.77
C VAL A 44 -29.50 -9.50 -15.70
N GLN A 45 -29.72 -9.10 -14.45
CA GLN A 45 -30.11 -10.01 -13.38
C GLN A 45 -31.63 -10.06 -13.25
N PHE A 46 -32.24 -11.24 -13.38
CA PHE A 46 -33.67 -11.43 -13.14
C PHE A 46 -33.96 -11.66 -11.65
N ALA A 47 -35.17 -11.35 -11.20
CA ALA A 47 -35.59 -11.64 -9.83
C ALA A 47 -35.86 -13.15 -9.62
N ASP A 48 -35.57 -13.70 -8.42
CA ASP A 48 -35.63 -15.15 -8.12
C ASP A 48 -36.97 -15.83 -8.47
N ASN A 49 -38.06 -15.06 -8.52
CA ASN A 49 -39.40 -15.52 -8.84
C ASN A 49 -39.71 -15.54 -10.36
N VAL A 50 -38.74 -15.22 -11.21
CA VAL A 50 -38.86 -15.13 -12.68
C VAL A 50 -38.09 -16.29 -13.32
N PRO A 51 -38.77 -17.37 -13.73
CA PRO A 51 -38.09 -18.54 -14.27
C PRO A 51 -37.47 -18.25 -15.65
N GLU A 52 -36.36 -18.95 -15.92
CA GLU A 52 -35.49 -18.77 -17.10
C GLU A 52 -36.23 -18.88 -18.44
N ASP A 53 -37.27 -19.73 -18.51
CA ASP A 53 -38.12 -19.92 -19.69
C ASP A 53 -38.92 -18.66 -20.09
N ARG A 54 -38.97 -17.64 -19.22
CA ARG A 54 -39.63 -16.36 -19.48
C ARG A 54 -38.66 -15.21 -19.75
N TRP A 55 -37.35 -15.38 -19.57
CA TRP A 55 -36.37 -14.30 -19.73
C TRP A 55 -36.38 -13.74 -21.16
N ALA A 56 -36.49 -14.61 -22.17
CA ALA A 56 -36.58 -14.22 -23.58
C ALA A 56 -37.84 -13.38 -23.89
N ASP A 57 -39.01 -13.78 -23.38
CA ASP A 57 -40.27 -13.01 -23.54
C ASP A 57 -40.15 -11.61 -22.92
N ILE A 58 -39.54 -11.53 -21.73
CA ILE A 58 -39.42 -10.30 -20.95
C ILE A 58 -38.55 -9.29 -21.69
N VAL A 59 -37.36 -9.69 -22.15
CA VAL A 59 -36.43 -8.75 -22.81
C VAL A 59 -36.92 -8.35 -24.21
N ALA A 60 -37.59 -9.27 -24.92
CA ALA A 60 -38.23 -8.99 -26.21
C ALA A 60 -39.33 -7.90 -26.10
N ALA A 61 -40.02 -7.78 -24.97
CA ALA A 61 -41.03 -6.75 -24.75
C ALA A 61 -40.44 -5.31 -24.74
N TYR A 62 -39.14 -5.16 -24.45
CA TYR A 62 -38.43 -3.87 -24.47
C TYR A 62 -37.61 -3.65 -25.75
N GLY A 63 -37.63 -4.60 -26.70
CA GLY A 63 -36.84 -4.56 -27.93
C GLY A 63 -35.39 -5.04 -27.77
N ALA A 64 -35.05 -5.66 -26.64
CA ALA A 64 -33.83 -6.41 -26.45
C ALA A 64 -33.99 -7.86 -26.94
N THR A 65 -32.88 -8.56 -27.16
CA THR A 65 -32.85 -10.00 -27.48
C THR A 65 -32.00 -10.73 -26.43
N LEU A 66 -32.50 -11.83 -25.88
CA LEU A 66 -31.69 -12.70 -25.01
C LEU A 66 -30.60 -13.37 -25.87
N ASP A 67 -29.33 -13.09 -25.59
CA ASP A 67 -28.19 -13.77 -26.25
C ASP A 67 -27.97 -15.13 -25.58
N ARG A 68 -27.75 -15.12 -24.27
CA ARG A 68 -27.54 -16.33 -23.47
C ARG A 68 -27.77 -16.09 -21.97
N PRO A 69 -28.21 -17.11 -21.21
CA PRO A 69 -28.00 -17.12 -19.77
C PRO A 69 -26.49 -17.12 -19.44
N MET A 70 -26.16 -16.72 -18.23
CA MET A 70 -24.81 -16.83 -17.66
C MET A 70 -24.70 -18.09 -16.80
N ILE A 71 -23.46 -18.51 -16.50
CA ILE A 71 -23.19 -19.58 -15.52
C ILE A 71 -23.35 -19.07 -14.08
N VAL A 72 -23.42 -17.74 -13.90
CA VAL A 72 -23.81 -17.08 -12.65
C VAL A 72 -25.33 -17.08 -12.56
N ASP A 73 -25.88 -17.73 -11.52
CA ASP A 73 -27.32 -17.92 -11.35
C ASP A 73 -28.09 -16.59 -11.38
N GLY A 74 -29.21 -16.57 -12.12
CA GLY A 74 -30.09 -15.40 -12.25
C GLY A 74 -29.65 -14.34 -13.27
N PHE A 75 -28.47 -14.44 -13.86
CA PHE A 75 -27.95 -13.47 -14.84
C PHE A 75 -28.05 -13.97 -16.29
N ALA A 76 -28.20 -13.01 -17.22
CA ALA A 76 -28.08 -13.25 -18.66
C ALA A 76 -27.39 -12.08 -19.37
N VAL A 77 -26.83 -12.36 -20.55
CA VAL A 77 -26.42 -11.34 -21.52
C VAL A 77 -27.58 -11.09 -22.49
N VAL A 78 -27.89 -9.82 -22.72
CA VAL A 78 -28.90 -9.38 -23.69
C VAL A 78 -28.27 -8.45 -24.72
N THR A 79 -28.70 -8.60 -25.97
CA THR A 79 -28.32 -7.72 -27.08
C THR A 79 -29.38 -6.64 -27.28
N VAL A 80 -28.96 -5.40 -27.44
CA VAL A 80 -29.80 -4.20 -27.65
C VAL A 80 -29.24 -3.36 -28.81
N PRO A 81 -30.06 -2.57 -29.51
CA PRO A 81 -29.56 -1.56 -30.43
C PRO A 81 -28.71 -0.51 -29.70
N ASP A 82 -27.48 -0.26 -30.17
CA ASP A 82 -26.52 0.69 -29.58
C ASP A 82 -27.14 2.07 -29.33
N ASP A 83 -27.92 2.57 -30.29
CA ASP A 83 -28.58 3.88 -30.27
C ASP A 83 -29.71 3.99 -29.24
N ARG A 84 -30.13 2.86 -28.64
CA ARG A 84 -31.19 2.77 -27.64
C ARG A 84 -30.76 1.99 -26.38
N ARG A 85 -29.46 1.73 -26.20
CA ARG A 85 -28.90 0.93 -25.09
C ARG A 85 -29.37 1.46 -23.72
N GLY A 86 -29.23 2.77 -23.47
CA GLY A 86 -29.69 3.41 -22.23
C GLY A 86 -31.20 3.34 -22.04
N GLU A 87 -31.98 3.76 -23.05
CA GLU A 87 -33.46 3.72 -23.01
C GLU A 87 -34.00 2.33 -22.66
N ILE A 88 -33.40 1.28 -23.23
CA ILE A 88 -33.81 -0.10 -23.01
C ILE A 88 -33.30 -0.63 -21.66
N GLY A 89 -32.10 -0.21 -21.22
CA GLY A 89 -31.57 -0.55 -19.90
C GLY A 89 -32.40 0.03 -18.76
N GLU A 90 -32.73 1.33 -18.82
CA GLU A 90 -33.64 2.00 -17.90
C GLU A 90 -35.00 1.31 -17.84
N ALA A 91 -35.59 1.01 -19.01
CA ALA A 91 -36.90 0.37 -19.09
C ALA A 91 -36.90 -1.08 -18.56
N LEU A 92 -35.80 -1.82 -18.75
CA LEU A 92 -35.60 -3.14 -18.15
C LEU A 92 -35.44 -3.05 -16.63
N ALA A 93 -34.64 -2.13 -16.11
CA ALA A 93 -34.48 -1.92 -14.66
C ALA A 93 -35.81 -1.51 -14.00
N ALA A 94 -36.59 -0.64 -14.64
CA ALA A 94 -37.90 -0.20 -14.17
C ALA A 94 -39.01 -1.28 -14.27
N SER A 95 -38.73 -2.45 -14.86
CA SER A 95 -39.74 -3.49 -15.14
C SER A 95 -40.30 -4.21 -13.91
N GLY A 96 -39.57 -4.19 -12.78
CA GLY A 96 -39.93 -4.93 -11.55
C GLY A 96 -39.80 -6.46 -11.65
N VAL A 97 -39.32 -7.00 -12.77
CA VAL A 97 -38.96 -8.43 -12.96
C VAL A 97 -37.45 -8.65 -13.13
N VAL A 98 -36.70 -7.54 -13.18
CA VAL A 98 -35.24 -7.44 -13.22
C VAL A 98 -34.78 -6.79 -11.91
N ARG A 99 -33.58 -7.15 -11.43
CA ARG A 99 -32.92 -6.61 -10.24
C ARG A 99 -31.84 -5.59 -10.59
N THR A 100 -30.95 -5.96 -11.51
CA THR A 100 -29.87 -5.10 -12.01
C THR A 100 -29.84 -5.15 -13.53
N VAL A 101 -29.43 -4.03 -14.12
CA VAL A 101 -28.97 -3.96 -15.50
C VAL A 101 -27.61 -3.30 -15.47
N GLU A 102 -26.62 -3.97 -16.02
CA GLU A 102 -25.21 -3.57 -16.00
C GLU A 102 -24.69 -3.50 -17.42
N GLU A 103 -23.76 -2.59 -17.71
CA GLU A 103 -23.14 -2.55 -19.03
C GLU A 103 -22.03 -3.61 -19.12
N VAL A 104 -21.96 -4.33 -20.24
CA VAL A 104 -20.88 -5.32 -20.44
C VAL A 104 -19.57 -4.57 -20.69
N THR A 105 -18.73 -4.45 -19.68
CA THR A 105 -17.36 -3.89 -19.81
C THR A 105 -16.37 -4.94 -20.28
N TYR A 106 -15.41 -4.56 -21.13
CA TYR A 106 -14.23 -5.37 -21.41
C TYR A 106 -13.19 -5.21 -20.30
N ARG A 107 -12.62 -6.33 -19.85
CA ARG A 107 -11.35 -6.34 -19.11
C ARG A 107 -10.24 -6.70 -20.09
N TYR A 108 -9.30 -5.78 -20.29
CA TYR A 108 -8.05 -6.06 -20.97
C TYR A 108 -7.08 -6.73 -19.97
N PRO A 109 -6.00 -7.38 -20.43
CA PRO A 109 -4.87 -7.62 -19.54
C PRO A 109 -4.34 -6.25 -19.09
N ALA A 110 -4.16 -6.04 -17.79
CA ALA A 110 -3.60 -4.80 -17.23
C ALA A 110 -2.32 -4.39 -17.97
N ALA A 111 -2.04 -3.09 -18.02
CA ALA A 111 -1.02 -2.50 -18.90
C ALA A 111 0.43 -2.81 -18.45
N ILE A 112 0.84 -4.09 -18.54
CA ILE A 112 2.17 -4.60 -18.17
C ILE A 112 3.25 -3.74 -18.86
N PRO A 113 4.04 -2.99 -18.08
CA PRO A 113 5.13 -2.20 -18.63
C PRO A 113 6.15 -3.08 -19.35
N ASN A 114 6.68 -2.58 -20.48
CA ASN A 114 7.71 -3.30 -21.22
C ASN A 114 9.13 -3.18 -20.63
N ASP A 115 9.24 -2.65 -19.41
CA ASP A 115 10.46 -2.31 -18.70
C ASP A 115 11.04 -3.56 -17.99
N PRO A 116 12.30 -3.97 -18.23
CA PRO A 116 12.78 -5.31 -17.88
C PRO A 116 12.74 -5.69 -16.38
N LEU A 117 12.70 -4.72 -15.46
CA LEU A 117 12.69 -4.96 -14.03
C LEU A 117 11.30 -4.82 -13.38
N TRP A 118 10.23 -4.55 -14.15
CA TRP A 118 8.84 -4.53 -13.68
C TRP A 118 8.47 -5.74 -12.80
N PHE A 119 8.92 -6.94 -13.20
CA PHE A 119 8.63 -8.17 -12.47
C PHE A 119 9.26 -8.21 -11.06
N HIS A 120 10.32 -7.44 -10.81
CA HIS A 120 10.93 -7.28 -9.47
C HIS A 120 10.24 -6.19 -8.64
N GLN A 121 9.52 -5.26 -9.27
CA GLN A 121 8.76 -4.20 -8.59
C GLN A 121 7.40 -4.75 -8.10
N TRP A 122 7.45 -5.48 -6.99
CA TRP A 122 6.28 -5.96 -6.24
C TRP A 122 5.41 -4.81 -5.72
N ASN A 123 6.08 -3.71 -5.35
CA ASN A 123 5.52 -2.52 -4.71
C ASN A 123 4.42 -1.85 -5.55
N LEU A 124 4.54 -1.86 -6.88
CA LEU A 124 3.57 -1.23 -7.77
C LEU A 124 2.27 -2.06 -7.90
N ARG A 125 2.41 -3.39 -7.91
CA ARG A 125 1.27 -4.34 -7.94
C ARG A 125 0.56 -4.45 -6.59
N LEU A 126 1.27 -4.26 -5.47
CA LEU A 126 0.66 -4.26 -4.13
C LEU A 126 -0.33 -3.09 -3.92
N ILE A 127 -0.17 -2.01 -4.69
CA ILE A 127 -1.06 -0.84 -4.69
C ILE A 127 -1.93 -0.75 -5.96
N ALA A 128 -2.04 -1.82 -6.74
CA ALA A 128 -2.81 -1.86 -8.01
C ALA A 128 -2.51 -0.70 -8.98
N ALA A 129 -1.24 -0.26 -9.07
CA ALA A 129 -0.84 0.82 -9.99
C ALA A 129 -1.06 0.44 -11.46
N ASP A 130 -0.88 -0.83 -11.81
CA ASP A 130 -1.09 -1.36 -13.16
C ASP A 130 -2.56 -1.39 -13.61
N ASP A 131 -3.51 -1.50 -12.68
CA ASP A 131 -4.94 -1.31 -12.97
C ASP A 131 -5.32 0.18 -13.02
N ALA A 132 -4.68 1.04 -12.20
CA ALA A 132 -4.92 2.48 -12.23
C ALA A 132 -4.49 3.15 -13.55
N TRP A 133 -3.50 2.58 -14.24
CA TRP A 133 -3.01 3.09 -15.52
C TRP A 133 -4.00 2.94 -16.69
N ASP A 134 -5.03 2.11 -16.59
CA ASP A 134 -6.12 2.09 -17.58
C ASP A 134 -6.97 3.38 -17.53
N THR A 135 -6.93 4.12 -16.42
CA THR A 135 -7.63 5.41 -16.23
C THR A 135 -6.72 6.62 -16.43
N THR A 136 -5.51 6.62 -15.86
CA THR A 136 -4.64 7.82 -15.78
C THR A 136 -3.19 7.45 -15.51
N GLN A 137 -2.21 8.20 -16.03
CA GLN A 137 -0.79 7.96 -15.75
C GLN A 137 -0.07 9.18 -15.15
N GLY A 138 -0.82 10.17 -14.65
CA GLY A 138 -0.30 11.36 -13.96
C GLY A 138 -0.15 12.60 -14.84
N GLU A 139 -0.70 12.61 -16.05
CA GLU A 139 -0.60 13.70 -17.01
C GLU A 139 -0.87 15.10 -16.43
N GLY A 140 0.01 16.05 -16.75
CA GLY A 140 -0.17 17.47 -16.41
C GLY A 140 0.05 17.82 -14.93
N VAL A 141 0.27 16.84 -14.05
CA VAL A 141 0.52 17.06 -12.63
C VAL A 141 1.99 17.33 -12.38
N ILE A 142 2.28 18.34 -11.56
CA ILE A 142 3.64 18.63 -11.05
C ILE A 142 3.76 18.07 -9.63
N VAL A 143 4.78 17.23 -9.42
CA VAL A 143 5.14 16.65 -8.12
C VAL A 143 6.50 17.17 -7.68
N ALA A 144 6.56 17.96 -6.61
CA ALA A 144 7.81 18.41 -6.03
C ALA A 144 8.46 17.32 -5.17
N VAL A 145 9.75 17.12 -5.37
CA VAL A 145 10.59 16.21 -4.58
C VAL A 145 11.50 17.07 -3.72
N VAL A 146 11.10 17.28 -2.45
CA VAL A 146 11.78 18.13 -1.46
C VAL A 146 12.77 17.26 -0.69
N ASP A 147 13.98 17.14 -1.23
CA ASP A 147 14.91 16.05 -0.90
C ASP A 147 16.39 16.43 -1.20
N THR A 148 17.25 15.47 -1.53
CA THR A 148 18.69 15.66 -1.82
C THR A 148 19.00 16.24 -3.21
N GLY A 149 17.98 16.58 -3.99
CA GLY A 149 18.08 16.88 -5.43
C GLY A 149 17.72 15.67 -6.28
N VAL A 150 17.76 15.81 -7.61
CA VAL A 150 17.46 14.73 -8.57
C VAL A 150 18.53 14.66 -9.66
N ALA A 151 18.85 13.48 -10.18
CA ALA A 151 19.71 13.30 -11.35
C ALA A 151 18.97 13.62 -12.67
N TYR A 152 18.44 14.84 -12.81
CA TYR A 152 17.54 15.24 -13.92
C TYR A 152 18.25 15.85 -15.15
N GLU A 153 19.48 16.35 -15.00
CA GLU A 153 20.24 17.04 -16.04
C GLU A 153 21.73 16.65 -16.09
N ASN A 154 22.47 17.22 -17.05
CA ASN A 154 23.90 17.00 -17.20
C ASN A 154 24.68 18.28 -16.84
N PHE A 155 24.86 18.54 -15.55
CA PHE A 155 25.52 19.74 -15.04
C PHE A 155 26.81 19.40 -14.29
N GLY A 156 27.91 20.10 -14.59
CA GLY A 156 29.21 19.86 -13.94
C GLY A 156 29.66 18.40 -14.01
N GLU A 157 29.88 17.79 -12.84
CA GLU A 157 30.16 16.35 -12.74
C GLU A 157 28.92 15.47 -12.81
N PHE A 158 27.74 15.97 -12.40
CA PHE A 158 26.46 15.26 -12.43
C PHE A 158 25.99 14.88 -13.84
N LYS A 159 25.22 13.80 -13.94
CA LYS A 159 24.62 13.30 -15.18
C LYS A 159 23.14 13.02 -14.97
N ARG A 160 22.36 13.07 -16.05
CA ARG A 160 20.96 12.65 -16.02
C ARG A 160 20.94 11.12 -15.91
N ALA A 161 20.14 10.58 -14.99
CA ALA A 161 19.95 9.14 -14.88
C ALA A 161 19.39 8.60 -16.22
N PRO A 162 19.96 7.53 -16.82
CA PRO A 162 19.51 7.01 -18.11
C PRO A 162 18.01 6.70 -18.17
N ASP A 163 17.43 6.20 -17.09
CA ASP A 163 16.01 5.83 -16.97
C ASP A 163 15.10 7.03 -16.60
N PHE A 164 15.66 8.24 -16.53
CA PHE A 164 14.90 9.49 -16.59
C PHE A 164 14.83 10.07 -18.01
N ALA A 165 15.27 9.36 -19.07
CA ALA A 165 15.34 9.92 -20.42
C ALA A 165 14.00 10.44 -20.98
N GLY A 166 12.86 9.88 -20.58
CA GLY A 166 11.51 10.34 -20.96
C GLY A 166 10.75 11.10 -19.87
N THR A 167 11.21 11.06 -18.62
CA THR A 167 10.61 11.76 -17.48
C THR A 167 10.60 13.28 -17.73
N SER A 168 9.43 13.88 -17.50
CA SER A 168 9.25 15.33 -17.56
C SER A 168 9.76 15.99 -16.29
N PHE A 169 10.43 17.14 -16.43
CA PHE A 169 10.92 17.94 -15.31
C PHE A 169 10.41 19.37 -15.43
N ALA A 170 9.87 19.88 -14.32
CA ALA A 170 9.54 21.30 -14.13
C ALA A 170 10.79 22.08 -13.67
N ASP A 171 10.66 23.39 -13.53
CA ASP A 171 11.76 24.26 -13.07
C ASP A 171 12.29 23.79 -11.68
N PRO A 172 13.61 23.65 -11.51
CA PRO A 172 14.25 23.21 -10.26
C PRO A 172 14.75 24.39 -9.38
N TYR A 173 14.99 24.14 -8.09
CA TYR A 173 15.76 25.06 -7.23
C TYR A 173 16.52 24.35 -6.11
N ASP A 174 17.71 24.85 -5.76
CA ASP A 174 18.54 24.38 -4.64
C ASP A 174 18.54 25.40 -3.49
N PHE A 175 17.88 25.03 -2.39
CA PHE A 175 17.81 25.81 -1.15
C PHE A 175 18.92 25.46 -0.14
N PHE A 176 19.82 24.54 -0.49
CA PHE A 176 21.01 24.23 0.31
C PHE A 176 22.20 25.09 -0.13
N ASP A 177 22.47 25.17 -1.44
CA ASP A 177 23.58 25.93 -2.03
C ASP A 177 23.16 27.27 -2.71
N ASP A 178 21.87 27.60 -2.74
CA ASP A 178 21.24 28.82 -3.30
C ASP A 178 21.51 29.03 -4.81
N ASP A 179 21.15 28.04 -5.63
CA ASP A 179 21.18 28.15 -7.09
C ASP A 179 20.03 27.40 -7.81
N SER A 180 20.06 27.45 -9.15
CA SER A 180 19.04 26.85 -10.02
C SER A 180 19.37 25.42 -10.49
N HIS A 181 20.24 24.70 -9.80
CA HIS A 181 20.85 23.44 -10.26
C HIS A 181 20.76 22.35 -9.18
N ALA A 182 19.52 22.02 -8.77
CA ALA A 182 19.13 21.01 -7.76
C ALA A 182 19.52 19.53 -8.06
N ASN A 183 20.77 19.32 -8.47
CA ASN A 183 21.34 18.03 -8.87
C ASN A 183 21.62 17.19 -7.62
N ASP A 184 21.34 15.90 -7.71
CA ASP A 184 21.46 14.99 -6.58
C ASP A 184 22.94 14.69 -6.25
N ASP A 185 23.41 15.05 -5.06
CA ASP A 185 24.73 14.71 -4.51
C ASP A 185 24.69 13.47 -3.59
N ASN A 186 23.57 12.75 -3.60
CA ASN A 186 23.29 11.68 -2.66
C ASN A 186 22.69 10.42 -3.32
N GLY A 187 21.77 10.57 -4.25
CA GLY A 187 21.01 9.48 -4.88
C GLY A 187 19.69 9.13 -4.19
N HIS A 188 19.37 9.74 -3.05
CA HIS A 188 18.10 9.49 -2.35
C HIS A 188 16.93 10.15 -3.09
N GLY A 189 16.98 11.46 -3.34
CA GLY A 189 15.95 12.19 -4.07
C GLY A 189 15.75 11.68 -5.51
N SER A 190 16.78 11.13 -6.15
CA SER A 190 16.66 10.40 -7.42
C SER A 190 15.83 9.12 -7.29
N HIS A 191 16.05 8.31 -6.25
CA HIS A 191 15.27 7.09 -6.00
C HIS A 191 13.78 7.40 -5.69
N ILE A 192 13.54 8.50 -4.96
CA ILE A 192 12.22 9.07 -4.70
C ILE A 192 11.54 9.52 -6.00
N ALA A 193 12.24 10.31 -6.83
CA ALA A 193 11.75 10.77 -8.13
C ALA A 193 11.46 9.61 -9.10
N GLY A 194 12.26 8.53 -9.07
CA GLY A 194 12.00 7.29 -9.79
C GLY A 194 10.72 6.60 -9.32
N THR A 195 10.56 6.43 -8.00
CA THR A 195 9.35 5.86 -7.40
C THR A 195 8.08 6.59 -7.83
N ILE A 196 8.14 7.93 -7.92
CA ILE A 196 7.04 8.76 -8.39
C ILE A 196 6.86 8.66 -9.92
N ALA A 197 7.90 8.91 -10.72
CA ALA A 197 7.79 9.06 -12.19
C ALA A 197 9.05 8.66 -12.99
N GLN A 198 9.60 7.47 -12.74
CA GLN A 198 10.57 6.83 -13.66
C GLN A 198 10.00 6.74 -15.09
N THR A 199 10.86 6.80 -16.11
CA THR A 199 10.43 6.68 -17.51
C THR A 199 9.93 5.27 -17.79
N THR A 200 8.62 5.11 -17.91
CA THR A 200 7.98 3.80 -18.08
C THR A 200 7.70 3.52 -19.55
N ASN A 201 7.63 2.24 -19.92
CA ASN A 201 7.42 1.70 -21.26
C ASN A 201 8.54 2.04 -22.27
N ASN A 202 9.79 2.17 -21.82
CA ASN A 202 10.96 2.51 -22.63
C ASN A 202 11.86 1.32 -23.02
N SER A 203 11.55 0.11 -22.54
CA SER A 203 12.30 -1.14 -22.71
C SER A 203 13.68 -1.16 -22.01
N TYR A 204 13.82 -0.34 -20.96
CA TYR A 204 14.97 -0.20 -20.08
C TYR A 204 14.48 -0.15 -18.62
N GLY A 205 15.39 -0.33 -17.67
CA GLY A 205 15.15 -0.13 -16.23
C GLY A 205 13.80 -0.56 -15.65
N VAL A 206 13.11 0.41 -15.04
CA VAL A 206 12.07 0.28 -14.01
C VAL A 206 10.90 1.27 -14.22
N THR A 207 9.77 0.97 -13.59
CA THR A 207 8.52 1.72 -13.70
C THR A 207 8.31 2.67 -12.51
N GLY A 208 7.64 3.82 -12.75
CA GLY A 208 7.19 4.78 -11.72
C GLY A 208 5.67 4.79 -11.57
N VAL A 209 5.14 5.17 -10.40
CA VAL A 209 3.69 5.12 -10.10
C VAL A 209 2.86 6.05 -11.01
N ALA A 210 3.33 7.28 -11.25
CA ALA A 210 2.68 8.32 -12.04
C ALA A 210 3.62 8.80 -13.16
N TYR A 211 3.99 7.87 -14.05
CA TYR A 211 5.10 8.03 -14.99
C TYR A 211 4.94 9.09 -16.11
N LYS A 212 3.80 9.80 -16.17
CA LYS A 212 3.62 11.01 -17.01
C LYS A 212 3.47 12.31 -16.21
N ALA A 213 3.57 12.26 -14.88
CA ALA A 213 3.73 13.45 -14.06
C ALA A 213 5.07 14.13 -14.35
N SER A 214 5.17 15.42 -14.03
CA SER A 214 6.42 16.18 -14.09
C SER A 214 7.03 16.29 -12.70
N ILE A 215 8.28 15.87 -12.55
CA ILE A 215 9.03 16.05 -11.30
C ILE A 215 9.53 17.49 -11.21
N MET A 216 9.37 18.13 -10.06
CA MET A 216 10.00 19.40 -9.71
C MET A 216 11.12 19.11 -8.68
N PRO A 217 12.41 19.14 -9.09
CA PRO A 217 13.52 18.91 -8.18
C PRO A 217 13.71 20.09 -7.21
N VAL A 218 13.55 19.84 -5.91
CA VAL A 218 13.73 20.86 -4.86
C VAL A 218 14.77 20.34 -3.87
N LYS A 219 16.02 20.77 -4.03
CA LYS A 219 17.14 20.33 -3.19
C LYS A 219 17.14 21.14 -1.89
N VAL A 220 17.04 20.45 -0.76
CA VAL A 220 17.02 21.02 0.59
C VAL A 220 18.01 20.36 1.54
N CYS A 221 18.72 19.33 1.05
CA CYS A 221 19.78 18.64 1.76
C CYS A 221 21.09 18.73 0.96
N GLY A 222 22.23 18.71 1.65
CA GLY A 222 23.54 18.68 1.02
C GLY A 222 24.67 18.47 2.03
N GLN A 223 25.90 18.46 1.51
CA GLN A 223 27.12 18.27 2.30
C GLN A 223 27.65 19.60 2.87
N ASP A 224 27.45 19.84 4.18
CA ASP A 224 28.05 20.99 4.87
C ASP A 224 29.57 20.80 5.01
N LEU A 225 30.32 21.58 4.21
CA LEU A 225 31.78 21.56 4.16
C LEU A 225 32.46 22.16 5.41
N GLN A 226 31.73 22.86 6.28
CA GLN A 226 32.28 23.49 7.50
C GLN A 226 32.26 22.54 8.70
N GLN A 227 31.21 21.72 8.86
CA GLN A 227 31.17 20.67 9.89
C GLN A 227 31.54 19.27 9.35
N ASN A 228 31.66 19.11 8.02
CA ASN A 228 31.86 17.83 7.33
C ASN A 228 30.70 16.84 7.61
N GLU A 229 29.47 17.28 7.36
CA GLU A 229 28.26 16.56 7.72
C GLU A 229 27.17 16.74 6.65
N TYR A 230 26.49 15.64 6.28
CA TYR A 230 25.38 15.69 5.35
C TYR A 230 24.07 15.99 6.11
N ARG A 231 23.32 17.01 5.72
CA ARG A 231 22.17 17.51 6.49
C ARG A 231 21.08 18.16 5.63
N CYS A 232 19.87 18.24 6.18
CA CYS A 232 18.71 18.92 5.60
C CYS A 232 18.24 20.03 6.56
N PRO A 233 18.60 21.32 6.36
CA PRO A 233 18.18 22.39 7.25
C PRO A 233 16.66 22.64 7.19
N THR A 234 16.00 22.76 8.33
CA THR A 234 14.54 23.06 8.40
C THR A 234 14.15 24.39 7.74
N THR A 235 15.10 25.34 7.61
CA THR A 235 14.93 26.55 6.82
C THR A 235 14.82 26.26 5.32
N ALA A 236 15.73 25.45 4.77
CA ALA A 236 15.71 25.04 3.37
C ALA A 236 14.48 24.18 3.06
N ILE A 237 14.07 23.31 3.99
CA ILE A 237 12.82 22.53 3.91
C ILE A 237 11.61 23.48 3.83
N ALA A 238 11.51 24.48 4.72
CA ALA A 238 10.42 25.45 4.71
C ALA A 238 10.38 26.28 3.40
N GLU A 239 11.53 26.79 2.97
CA GLU A 239 11.64 27.58 1.73
C GLU A 239 11.32 26.74 0.50
N GLY A 240 11.78 25.49 0.44
CA GLY A 240 11.47 24.53 -0.62
C GLY A 240 9.99 24.15 -0.72
N ILE A 241 9.33 23.84 0.42
CA ILE A 241 7.88 23.57 0.48
C ILE A 241 7.09 24.78 -0.03
N ARG A 242 7.45 25.98 0.45
CA ARG A 242 6.79 27.23 0.06
C ARG A 242 6.96 27.50 -1.43
N TRP A 243 8.20 27.45 -1.91
CA TRP A 243 8.55 27.74 -3.31
C TRP A 243 7.87 26.76 -4.27
N ALA A 244 7.85 25.47 -3.95
CA ALA A 244 7.15 24.46 -4.75
C ALA A 244 5.66 24.79 -4.92
N ALA A 245 4.99 25.18 -3.83
CA ALA A 245 3.60 25.62 -3.86
C ALA A 245 3.40 26.92 -4.66
N GLU A 246 4.32 27.89 -4.56
CA GLU A 246 4.30 29.13 -5.35
C GLU A 246 4.53 28.88 -6.85
N HIS A 247 5.26 27.82 -7.21
CA HIS A 247 5.60 27.44 -8.60
C HIS A 247 4.69 26.32 -9.16
N GLY A 248 3.56 26.04 -8.50
CA GLY A 248 2.48 25.21 -9.05
C GLY A 248 2.59 23.70 -8.80
N ALA A 249 3.43 23.25 -7.87
CA ALA A 249 3.42 21.87 -7.42
C ALA A 249 2.04 21.48 -6.85
N SER A 250 1.37 20.55 -7.50
CA SER A 250 0.06 20.03 -7.07
C SER A 250 0.21 19.00 -5.94
N VAL A 251 1.38 18.38 -5.86
CA VAL A 251 1.79 17.37 -4.89
C VAL A 251 3.21 17.74 -4.44
N ILE A 252 3.48 17.66 -3.14
CA ILE A 252 4.80 17.94 -2.54
C ILE A 252 5.17 16.75 -1.68
N ASN A 253 6.19 16.00 -2.11
CA ASN A 253 6.74 14.85 -1.42
C ASN A 253 7.91 15.29 -0.53
N ILE A 254 7.83 14.99 0.77
CA ILE A 254 8.89 15.20 1.75
C ILE A 254 9.30 13.83 2.32
N SER A 255 10.27 13.17 1.69
CA SER A 255 10.75 11.84 2.12
C SER A 255 11.80 11.93 3.24
N LEU A 256 11.68 12.98 4.07
CA LEU A 256 12.54 13.37 5.19
C LEU A 256 11.71 13.44 6.48
N SER A 257 12.30 13.10 7.62
CA SER A 257 11.63 13.18 8.92
C SER A 257 12.64 13.37 10.06
N ASP A 258 12.25 14.15 11.08
CA ASP A 258 12.92 14.22 12.39
C ASP A 258 11.92 14.15 13.56
N THR A 259 12.44 13.90 14.75
CA THR A 259 11.73 13.90 16.04
C THR A 259 11.65 15.28 16.71
N GLY A 260 12.38 16.30 16.24
CA GLY A 260 12.25 17.68 16.71
C GLY A 260 10.95 18.36 16.27
N ASP A 261 10.40 19.23 17.11
CA ASP A 261 9.16 19.98 16.82
C ASP A 261 9.25 20.79 15.53
N VAL A 262 8.22 20.69 14.67
CA VAL A 262 8.09 21.49 13.45
C VAL A 262 8.21 22.99 13.74
N THR A 263 9.11 23.67 13.03
CA THR A 263 9.40 25.08 13.26
C THR A 263 8.24 25.99 12.81
N ALA A 264 8.27 27.25 13.27
CA ALA A 264 7.31 28.25 12.82
C ALA A 264 7.41 28.56 11.31
N ALA A 265 8.58 28.35 10.69
CA ALA A 265 8.77 28.55 9.25
C ALA A 265 8.15 27.40 8.44
N GLU A 266 8.45 26.15 8.81
CA GLU A 266 7.84 24.96 8.18
C GLU A 266 6.32 24.96 8.33
N ARG A 267 5.81 25.35 9.51
CA ARG A 267 4.35 25.47 9.73
C ARG A 267 3.71 26.50 8.81
N GLU A 268 4.34 27.66 8.58
CA GLU A 268 3.85 28.66 7.62
C GLU A 268 3.88 28.13 6.18
N ALA A 269 4.98 27.47 5.78
CA ALA A 269 5.12 26.88 4.46
C ALA A 269 4.10 25.76 4.18
N LEU A 270 3.84 24.88 5.16
CA LEU A 270 2.84 23.81 5.09
C LEU A 270 1.41 24.37 5.04
N GLU A 271 1.11 25.41 5.84
CA GLU A 271 -0.18 26.10 5.75
C GLU A 271 -0.33 26.84 4.41
N PHE A 272 0.73 27.46 3.89
CA PHE A 272 0.75 28.10 2.59
C PHE A 272 0.49 27.09 1.46
N ALA A 273 1.20 25.97 1.45
CA ALA A 273 1.01 24.89 0.47
C ALA A 273 -0.45 24.39 0.46
N ARG A 274 -1.01 24.07 1.63
CA ARG A 274 -2.43 23.71 1.77
C ARG A 274 -3.36 24.81 1.24
N ASN A 275 -3.03 26.08 1.46
CA ASN A 275 -3.85 27.22 1.04
C ASN A 275 -3.75 27.53 -0.47
N THR A 276 -2.67 27.16 -1.15
CA THR A 276 -2.63 27.10 -2.64
C THR A 276 -3.44 25.94 -3.21
N GLY A 277 -3.83 24.99 -2.34
CA GLY A 277 -4.56 23.77 -2.68
C GLY A 277 -3.66 22.57 -2.92
N ALA A 278 -2.33 22.69 -2.78
CA ALA A 278 -1.37 21.60 -2.91
C ALA A 278 -1.56 20.51 -1.84
N VAL A 279 -1.21 19.27 -2.17
CA VAL A 279 -1.14 18.15 -1.21
C VAL A 279 0.30 18.03 -0.73
N VAL A 280 0.53 17.93 0.57
CA VAL A 280 1.85 17.59 1.14
C VAL A 280 1.79 16.17 1.70
N ILE A 281 2.74 15.33 1.31
CA ILE A 281 2.91 13.96 1.79
C ILE A 281 4.29 13.87 2.45
N ALA A 282 4.38 13.22 3.61
CA ALA A 282 5.65 13.03 4.29
C ALA A 282 5.85 11.62 4.86
N ALA A 283 7.11 11.22 4.92
CA ALA A 283 7.55 9.96 5.52
C ALA A 283 7.31 9.95 7.04
N ALA A 284 6.74 8.88 7.58
CA ALA A 284 6.43 8.80 9.01
C ALA A 284 7.67 8.81 9.93
N GLY A 285 8.84 8.40 9.42
CA GLY A 285 10.09 8.27 10.16
C GLY A 285 10.57 6.81 10.27
N ASN A 286 11.88 6.62 10.45
CA ASN A 286 12.54 5.31 10.45
C ASN A 286 13.22 5.01 11.81
N GLY A 287 12.52 5.25 12.92
CA GLY A 287 13.07 5.25 14.28
C GLY A 287 13.48 3.87 14.82
N GLY A 288 13.03 2.78 14.21
CA GLY A 288 13.35 1.42 14.65
C GLY A 288 14.81 0.97 14.44
N GLY A 289 15.72 1.84 13.97
CA GLY A 289 17.12 1.49 13.69
C GLY A 289 17.97 1.12 14.91
N ASP A 290 17.72 1.73 16.08
CA ASP A 290 18.52 1.55 17.31
C ASP A 290 17.71 0.90 18.47
N ARG A 291 16.39 0.70 18.29
CA ARG A 291 15.46 0.22 19.33
C ARG A 291 14.30 -0.63 18.77
N ILE A 292 14.66 -1.67 18.03
CA ILE A 292 13.74 -2.56 17.27
C ILE A 292 12.54 -3.11 18.08
N CYS A 293 12.62 -3.19 19.42
CA CYS A 293 11.50 -3.57 20.30
C CYS A 293 11.25 -2.60 21.49
N ASP A 294 12.08 -1.55 21.63
CA ASP A 294 12.30 -0.83 22.90
C ASP A 294 12.14 0.71 22.76
N GLY A 295 11.73 1.20 21.58
CA GLY A 295 11.59 2.62 21.29
C GLY A 295 10.13 3.05 21.19
N ASP A 296 9.82 4.30 21.54
CA ASP A 296 8.56 4.94 21.18
C ASP A 296 8.61 5.26 19.67
N PRO A 297 7.80 4.60 18.80
CA PRO A 297 7.89 4.71 17.35
C PRO A 297 7.15 5.95 16.82
N ILE A 298 7.40 7.10 17.45
CA ILE A 298 6.62 8.34 17.30
C ILE A 298 6.69 8.87 15.87
N LEU A 299 5.54 9.04 15.24
CA LEU A 299 5.37 9.76 13.97
C LEU A 299 6.13 11.11 14.02
N GLY A 300 7.12 11.26 13.14
CA GLY A 300 8.01 12.41 13.10
C GLY A 300 7.42 13.61 12.35
N TYR A 301 8.07 14.75 12.46
CA TYR A 301 7.74 15.94 11.67
C TYR A 301 8.49 15.91 10.32
N PRO A 302 7.88 16.41 9.22
CA PRO A 302 6.59 17.10 9.16
C PRO A 302 5.34 16.20 9.07
N ALA A 303 5.46 14.87 9.03
CA ALA A 303 4.31 13.95 8.89
C ALA A 303 3.28 14.07 10.03
N ALA A 304 3.72 14.35 11.26
CA ALA A 304 2.85 14.60 12.40
C ALA A 304 2.04 15.92 12.34
N VAL A 305 2.24 16.78 11.33
CA VAL A 305 1.44 18.00 11.16
C VAL A 305 0.05 17.63 10.62
N PRO A 306 -1.07 18.00 11.28
CA PRO A 306 -2.43 17.53 10.91
C PRO A 306 -2.95 17.91 9.51
N SER A 307 -2.21 18.67 8.70
CA SER A 307 -2.52 18.96 7.29
C SER A 307 -1.62 18.27 6.27
N VAL A 308 -0.67 17.45 6.73
CA VAL A 308 0.19 16.60 5.91
C VAL A 308 -0.42 15.20 5.86
N ILE A 309 -0.24 14.49 4.74
CA ILE A 309 -0.54 13.06 4.63
C ILE A 309 0.67 12.28 5.12
N ALA A 310 0.52 11.54 6.21
CA ALA A 310 1.58 10.73 6.79
C ALA A 310 1.58 9.30 6.22
N ALA A 311 2.73 8.86 5.69
CA ALA A 311 2.91 7.51 5.14
C ALA A 311 3.82 6.64 6.02
N SER A 312 3.27 5.56 6.60
CA SER A 312 4.07 4.47 7.20
C SER A 312 4.48 3.44 6.14
N ALA A 313 5.49 2.62 6.44
CA ALA A 313 6.06 1.67 5.48
C ALA A 313 5.50 0.26 5.63
N SER A 314 5.06 -0.35 4.52
CA SER A 314 4.78 -1.78 4.42
C SER A 314 5.91 -2.55 3.78
N GLY A 315 6.04 -3.81 4.19
CA GLY A 315 6.68 -4.85 3.42
C GLY A 315 5.86 -5.36 2.22
N PHE A 316 6.38 -6.41 1.60
CA PHE A 316 5.82 -7.19 0.50
C PHE A 316 4.44 -7.77 0.83
N PHE A 317 4.21 -8.20 2.07
CA PHE A 317 2.91 -8.77 2.49
C PHE A 317 1.90 -7.70 2.98
N GLY A 318 2.17 -6.41 2.75
CA GLY A 318 1.33 -5.30 3.26
C GLY A 318 1.45 -5.05 4.77
N SER A 319 2.18 -5.89 5.51
CA SER A 319 2.49 -5.73 6.94
C SER A 319 3.44 -4.57 7.21
N LEU A 320 3.27 -3.89 8.35
CA LEU A 320 4.14 -2.81 8.83
C LEU A 320 5.61 -3.26 8.92
N SER A 321 6.51 -2.48 8.33
CA SER A 321 7.95 -2.74 8.35
C SER A 321 8.56 -2.43 9.71
N TYR A 322 9.52 -3.24 10.17
CA TYR A 322 10.06 -3.20 11.55
C TYR A 322 10.70 -1.86 11.95
N TYR A 323 11.09 -1.03 10.99
CA TYR A 323 11.73 0.27 11.22
C TYR A 323 10.74 1.45 11.24
N SER A 324 9.50 1.25 10.79
CA SER A 324 8.55 2.34 10.54
C SER A 324 8.05 2.95 11.83
N ASN A 325 8.08 4.28 11.90
CA ASN A 325 7.29 5.02 12.87
C ASN A 325 5.81 4.99 12.50
N TYR A 326 4.95 5.24 13.49
CA TYR A 326 3.50 5.25 13.39
C TYR A 326 2.87 6.09 14.53
N GLY A 327 1.55 6.13 14.66
CA GLY A 327 0.87 6.92 15.72
C GLY A 327 0.96 6.27 17.10
N VAL A 328 1.13 7.05 18.18
CA VAL A 328 1.15 6.51 19.55
C VAL A 328 0.52 7.44 20.59
N GLY A 329 -0.45 6.92 21.35
CA GLY A 329 -1.10 7.66 22.43
C GLY A 329 -2.17 8.64 21.95
N GLU A 330 -2.20 9.85 22.54
CA GLU A 330 -3.12 10.95 22.15
C GLU A 330 -2.40 12.05 21.33
N GLU A 331 -1.07 12.00 21.22
CA GLU A 331 -0.23 12.96 20.50
C GLU A 331 0.38 12.30 19.25
N ASN A 332 0.67 13.08 18.20
CA ASN A 332 1.22 12.60 16.91
C ASN A 332 0.46 11.39 16.28
N THR A 333 -0.86 11.33 16.47
CA THR A 333 -1.74 10.26 15.98
C THR A 333 -2.18 10.40 14.51
N ASN A 334 -1.73 11.43 13.80
CA ASN A 334 -2.09 11.75 12.41
C ASN A 334 -1.36 10.84 11.40
N LEU A 335 -1.50 9.52 11.52
CA LEU A 335 -1.11 8.58 10.48
C LEU A 335 -2.27 8.43 9.48
N ASP A 336 -1.99 8.54 8.18
CA ASP A 336 -3.03 8.48 7.15
C ASP A 336 -3.16 7.11 6.51
N VAL A 337 -2.05 6.57 6.01
CA VAL A 337 -2.02 5.30 5.26
C VAL A 337 -0.66 4.62 5.44
N ILE A 338 -0.63 3.31 5.21
CA ILE A 338 0.59 2.55 4.97
C ILE A 338 0.79 2.36 3.46
N ALA A 339 2.06 2.37 3.01
CA ALA A 339 2.41 2.20 1.60
C ALA A 339 3.75 1.47 1.43
N PRO A 340 4.08 0.91 0.24
CA PRO A 340 5.28 0.10 0.04
C PRO A 340 6.58 0.83 0.41
N GLY A 341 7.21 0.39 1.50
CA GLY A 341 8.52 0.85 1.94
C GLY A 341 9.59 -0.25 1.94
N GLY A 342 9.19 -1.52 1.86
CA GLY A 342 10.07 -2.69 1.93
C GLY A 342 10.45 -3.09 3.36
N ASN A 343 10.68 -4.38 3.60
CA ASN A 343 11.01 -4.95 4.91
C ASN A 343 12.17 -5.97 4.81
N PRO A 344 13.39 -5.53 4.44
CA PRO A 344 14.51 -6.43 4.14
C PRO A 344 15.10 -7.10 5.40
N PRO A 345 15.79 -8.25 5.25
CA PRO A 345 16.40 -8.97 6.36
C PRO A 345 17.54 -8.19 7.00
N VAL A 346 17.42 -7.94 8.31
CA VAL A 346 18.48 -7.37 9.15
C VAL A 346 19.07 -8.43 10.08
N ALA A 347 20.40 -8.50 10.13
CA ALA A 347 21.11 -9.46 10.96
C ALA A 347 21.10 -9.05 12.44
N ASN A 348 20.71 -9.98 13.32
CA ASN A 348 20.60 -9.82 14.78
C ASN A 348 19.43 -8.91 15.24
N LEU A 349 18.26 -9.03 14.60
CA LEU A 349 16.99 -8.60 15.20
C LEU A 349 16.87 -9.11 16.66
N PRO A 350 16.52 -8.24 17.63
CA PRO A 350 15.86 -8.68 18.86
C PRO A 350 14.55 -9.41 18.53
N ALA A 351 14.08 -10.26 19.46
CA ALA A 351 12.92 -11.12 19.23
C ALA A 351 11.57 -10.37 19.33
N CYS A 352 11.34 -9.42 18.43
CA CYS A 352 10.00 -9.03 17.99
C CYS A 352 9.56 -9.98 16.88
N ASP A 353 8.28 -10.37 16.87
CA ASP A 353 7.68 -11.25 15.86
C ASP A 353 7.39 -10.52 14.52
N VAL A 354 8.38 -9.77 14.03
CA VAL A 354 8.33 -9.10 12.72
C VAL A 354 8.67 -10.10 11.61
N PRO A 355 7.79 -10.36 10.63
CA PRO A 355 8.07 -11.32 9.57
C PRO A 355 9.30 -10.94 8.76
N ASN A 356 10.28 -11.84 8.65
CA ASN A 356 11.37 -11.70 7.70
C ASN A 356 10.85 -12.02 6.29
N GLU A 357 10.72 -11.00 5.45
CA GLU A 357 10.19 -11.13 4.08
C GLU A 357 11.27 -11.39 3.01
N GLY A 358 12.54 -11.53 3.43
CA GLY A 358 13.65 -11.82 2.54
C GLY A 358 14.15 -10.63 1.70
N PRO A 359 15.28 -10.80 0.99
CA PRO A 359 15.99 -9.70 0.33
C PRO A 359 15.23 -9.06 -0.85
N ALA A 360 14.12 -9.65 -1.28
CA ALA A 360 13.25 -9.09 -2.32
C ALA A 360 12.32 -7.98 -1.81
N SER A 361 12.11 -7.86 -0.49
CA SER A 361 11.26 -6.83 0.12
C SER A 361 11.97 -5.47 0.19
N VAL A 362 12.31 -4.93 -0.99
CA VAL A 362 12.95 -3.62 -1.21
C VAL A 362 12.32 -2.94 -2.42
N VAL A 363 12.25 -1.60 -2.40
CA VAL A 363 11.76 -0.81 -3.53
C VAL A 363 12.93 -0.54 -4.47
N THR A 364 12.86 -1.06 -5.69
CA THR A 364 13.93 -0.95 -6.69
C THR A 364 13.66 0.20 -7.66
N GLN A 365 14.58 1.17 -7.75
CA GLN A 365 14.56 2.28 -8.72
C GLN A 365 15.99 2.65 -9.17
N GLU A 366 16.14 3.45 -10.24
CA GLU A 366 17.47 3.90 -10.70
C GLU A 366 18.05 4.99 -9.77
N THR A 367 19.31 4.84 -9.39
CA THR A 367 20.08 5.83 -8.62
C THR A 367 21.59 5.62 -8.88
N TYR A 368 22.46 6.38 -8.21
CA TYR A 368 23.91 6.24 -8.39
C TYR A 368 24.44 4.88 -7.90
N SER A 369 25.36 4.27 -8.65
CA SER A 369 25.81 2.90 -8.42
C SER A 369 26.43 2.66 -7.04
N TYR A 370 27.10 3.67 -6.46
CA TYR A 370 27.71 3.58 -5.13
C TYR A 370 26.70 3.37 -4.00
N ARG A 371 25.40 3.61 -4.25
CA ARG A 371 24.30 3.26 -3.33
C ARG A 371 23.90 1.79 -3.37
N CYS A 372 24.22 1.08 -4.44
CA CYS A 372 24.03 -0.37 -4.53
C CYS A 372 25.20 -1.14 -3.90
N ASP A 373 26.45 -0.72 -4.15
CA ASP A 373 27.64 -1.54 -3.88
C ASP A 373 28.65 -0.97 -2.86
N GLY A 374 28.44 0.26 -2.38
CA GLY A 374 29.38 0.94 -1.47
C GLY A 374 30.71 1.35 -2.14
N GLY A 375 30.72 1.48 -3.47
CA GLY A 375 31.86 1.92 -4.27
C GLY A 375 32.25 3.39 -4.08
N PRO A 376 33.13 3.93 -4.95
CA PRO A 376 33.48 5.35 -4.93
C PRO A 376 32.26 6.22 -5.25
N ILE A 377 32.16 7.37 -4.60
CA ILE A 377 31.11 8.36 -4.88
C ILE A 377 31.38 8.96 -6.26
N GLU A 378 30.56 8.59 -7.26
CA GLU A 378 30.66 9.03 -8.64
C GLU A 378 29.27 9.36 -9.20
N PHE A 379 28.98 10.65 -9.45
CA PHE A 379 27.68 11.13 -9.93
C PHE A 379 27.47 10.95 -11.45
N GLN A 380 28.09 9.90 -12.01
CA GLN A 380 28.14 9.60 -13.45
C GLN A 380 27.79 8.14 -13.77
N THR A 381 27.68 7.29 -12.75
CA THR A 381 27.41 5.86 -12.88
C THR A 381 26.15 5.49 -12.14
N PHE A 382 25.25 4.76 -12.81
CA PHE A 382 23.91 4.45 -12.32
C PHE A 382 23.69 2.94 -12.19
N ALA A 383 22.80 2.56 -11.29
CA ALA A 383 22.32 1.20 -11.10
C ALA A 383 20.90 1.21 -10.51
N PHE A 384 20.20 0.08 -10.67
CA PHE A 384 18.88 -0.13 -10.08
C PHE A 384 19.05 -0.68 -8.66
N CYS A 385 18.85 0.18 -7.66
CA CYS A 385 19.11 -0.15 -6.26
C CYS A 385 17.81 -0.35 -5.47
N GLY A 386 17.78 -1.43 -4.69
CA GLY A 386 16.71 -1.70 -3.73
C GLY A 386 16.94 -0.93 -2.44
N PHE A 387 16.10 0.07 -2.15
CA PHE A 387 16.09 0.78 -0.86
C PHE A 387 14.91 0.30 0.00
N ALA A 388 14.97 0.60 1.30
CA ALA A 388 13.83 0.47 2.20
C ALA A 388 13.71 1.66 3.14
N GLY A 389 12.48 2.10 3.41
CA GLY A 389 12.20 3.24 4.28
C GLY A 389 10.79 3.82 4.11
N THR A 390 10.29 4.54 5.12
CA THR A 390 9.08 5.37 5.01
C THR A 390 9.20 6.46 3.94
N SER A 391 10.44 6.84 3.60
CA SER A 391 10.81 7.65 2.46
C SER A 391 10.26 7.12 1.13
N MET A 392 10.33 5.80 0.88
CA MET A 392 9.78 5.16 -0.31
C MET A 392 8.24 5.02 -0.22
N ALA A 393 7.70 4.81 0.97
CA ALA A 393 6.25 4.77 1.20
C ALA A 393 5.59 6.13 0.84
N ALA A 394 6.17 7.25 1.31
CA ALA A 394 5.73 8.60 0.96
C ALA A 394 5.79 8.87 -0.56
N ALA A 395 6.79 8.32 -1.26
CA ALA A 395 6.91 8.44 -2.70
C ALA A 395 5.80 7.68 -3.46
N HIS A 396 5.40 6.50 -2.99
CA HIS A 396 4.23 5.79 -3.54
C HIS A 396 2.93 6.57 -3.33
N VAL A 397 2.69 7.07 -2.12
CA VAL A 397 1.49 7.89 -1.81
C VAL A 397 1.49 9.19 -2.63
N SER A 398 2.64 9.80 -2.86
CA SER A 398 2.79 10.97 -3.75
C SER A 398 2.52 10.64 -5.22
N GLY A 399 2.91 9.45 -5.68
CA GLY A 399 2.53 8.92 -6.99
C GLY A 399 1.01 8.75 -7.12
N VAL A 400 0.36 8.10 -6.14
CA VAL A 400 -1.11 7.95 -6.12
C VAL A 400 -1.80 9.31 -6.05
N ALA A 401 -1.30 10.25 -5.24
CA ALA A 401 -1.79 11.63 -5.22
C ALA A 401 -1.70 12.32 -6.60
N ALA A 402 -0.68 12.00 -7.40
CA ALA A 402 -0.55 12.51 -8.77
C ALA A 402 -1.50 11.83 -9.76
N LEU A 403 -1.75 10.52 -9.63
CA LEU A 403 -2.77 9.82 -10.43
C LEU A 403 -4.18 10.42 -10.17
N ILE A 404 -4.55 10.61 -8.90
CA ILE A 404 -5.80 11.26 -8.47
C ILE A 404 -5.91 12.66 -9.08
N ARG A 405 -4.85 13.48 -9.00
CA ARG A 405 -4.86 14.86 -9.52
C ARG A 405 -4.97 14.96 -11.04
N SER A 406 -4.48 13.95 -11.76
CA SER A 406 -4.60 13.86 -13.22
C SER A 406 -6.03 13.49 -13.64
N ALA A 407 -6.66 12.53 -12.95
CA ALA A 407 -8.06 12.16 -13.21
C ALA A 407 -9.05 13.26 -12.75
N TYR A 408 -8.82 13.85 -11.58
CA TYR A 408 -9.75 14.79 -10.93
C TYR A 408 -9.10 16.16 -10.62
N PRO A 409 -8.72 16.95 -11.65
CA PRO A 409 -7.92 18.16 -11.49
C PRO A 409 -8.61 19.30 -10.71
N ASN A 410 -9.92 19.22 -10.51
CA ASN A 410 -10.70 20.20 -9.75
C ASN A 410 -10.68 19.97 -8.21
N LEU A 411 -10.18 18.81 -7.75
CA LEU A 411 -10.17 18.48 -6.32
C LEU A 411 -9.12 19.29 -5.56
N ASN A 412 -9.49 19.79 -4.38
CA ASN A 412 -8.54 20.42 -3.47
C ASN A 412 -7.76 19.37 -2.65
N GLY A 413 -6.63 19.75 -2.06
CA GLY A 413 -5.76 18.80 -1.36
C GLY A 413 -6.40 18.03 -0.19
N SER A 414 -7.45 18.56 0.45
CA SER A 414 -8.20 17.81 1.46
C SER A 414 -9.07 16.71 0.85
N GLN A 415 -9.62 16.93 -0.36
CA GLN A 415 -10.38 15.89 -1.07
C GLN A 415 -9.43 14.78 -1.55
N VAL A 416 -8.25 15.12 -2.07
CA VAL A 416 -7.22 14.13 -2.45
C VAL A 416 -6.77 13.31 -1.24
N ARG A 417 -6.64 13.93 -0.05
CA ARG A 417 -6.40 13.20 1.21
C ARG A 417 -7.54 12.23 1.54
N THR A 418 -8.79 12.68 1.47
CA THR A 418 -9.96 11.79 1.69
C THR A 418 -10.01 10.65 0.68
N LEU A 419 -9.58 10.85 -0.58
CA LEU A 419 -9.48 9.79 -1.58
C LEU A 419 -8.42 8.74 -1.24
N ILE A 420 -7.25 9.16 -0.75
CA ILE A 420 -6.19 8.26 -0.28
C ILE A 420 -6.67 7.45 0.95
N GLN A 421 -7.46 8.08 1.83
CA GLN A 421 -8.02 7.48 3.05
C GLN A 421 -9.23 6.55 2.82
N CYS A 422 -10.09 6.84 1.84
CA CYS A 422 -11.31 6.08 1.59
C CYS A 422 -11.07 4.79 0.80
N SER A 423 -10.02 4.78 -0.03
CA SER A 423 -9.74 3.76 -1.04
C SER A 423 -8.68 2.77 -0.56
N ALA A 424 -8.00 3.12 0.53
CA ALA A 424 -7.06 2.24 1.21
C ALA A 424 -7.74 0.90 1.57
N THR A 425 -7.02 -0.19 1.33
CA THR A 425 -7.43 -1.51 1.80
C THR A 425 -7.13 -1.58 3.29
N ASP A 426 -8.19 -1.67 4.10
CA ASP A 426 -8.12 -1.97 5.54
C ASP A 426 -7.22 -3.20 5.78
N VAL A 427 -6.13 -2.98 6.53
CA VAL A 427 -5.11 -3.99 6.85
C VAL A 427 -4.71 -3.86 8.32
N HIS A 428 -4.36 -5.00 8.92
CA HIS A 428 -4.09 -5.18 10.34
C HIS A 428 -5.37 -5.14 11.21
N THR A 429 -5.71 -4.04 11.90
CA THR A 429 -6.88 -4.00 12.80
C THR A 429 -8.07 -3.30 12.13
N PRO A 430 -9.23 -3.97 11.95
CA PRO A 430 -10.35 -3.43 11.17
C PRO A 430 -10.81 -2.02 11.57
N GLY A 431 -10.85 -1.13 10.58
CA GLY A 431 -11.09 0.31 10.74
C GLY A 431 -9.82 1.16 10.67
N VAL A 432 -9.85 2.35 11.28
CA VAL A 432 -8.67 3.22 11.35
C VAL A 432 -7.85 2.84 12.58
N ASP A 433 -6.61 2.39 12.37
CA ASP A 433 -5.68 2.00 13.44
C ASP A 433 -4.40 2.87 13.46
N LEU A 434 -3.67 2.83 14.58
CA LEU A 434 -2.51 3.69 14.80
C LEU A 434 -1.24 3.24 14.06
N GLN A 435 -1.20 2.04 13.51
CA GLN A 435 -0.07 1.42 12.80
C GLN A 435 -0.17 1.53 11.28
N THR A 436 -1.39 1.39 10.73
CA THR A 436 -1.66 1.40 9.29
C THR A 436 -2.49 2.60 8.83
N GLY A 437 -3.01 3.42 9.77
CA GLY A 437 -3.88 4.55 9.46
C GLY A 437 -5.22 4.04 8.95
N HIS A 438 -5.63 4.47 7.76
CA HIS A 438 -6.77 3.94 7.02
C HIS A 438 -6.47 2.64 6.27
N GLY A 439 -5.24 2.13 6.33
CA GLY A 439 -4.81 0.92 5.64
C GLY A 439 -3.88 1.18 4.46
N LEU A 440 -3.72 0.16 3.62
CA LEU A 440 -2.78 0.11 2.51
C LEU A 440 -3.32 0.89 1.30
N VAL A 441 -2.60 1.94 0.88
CA VAL A 441 -3.00 2.77 -0.27
C VAL A 441 -3.24 1.93 -1.53
N GLN A 442 -4.33 2.19 -2.25
CA GLN A 442 -4.65 1.55 -3.54
C GLN A 442 -4.84 2.61 -4.62
N ALA A 443 -4.13 2.45 -5.73
CA ALA A 443 -4.14 3.38 -6.85
C ALA A 443 -5.41 3.25 -7.69
N ASP A 444 -5.85 2.02 -7.99
CA ASP A 444 -7.07 1.77 -8.79
C ASP A 444 -8.29 2.42 -8.11
N ALA A 445 -8.44 2.16 -6.80
CA ALA A 445 -9.59 2.55 -6.02
C ALA A 445 -9.60 4.04 -5.72
N ALA A 446 -8.42 4.68 -5.69
CA ALA A 446 -8.30 6.13 -5.58
C ALA A 446 -8.63 6.87 -6.88
N VAL A 447 -8.54 6.20 -8.05
CA VAL A 447 -8.89 6.80 -9.34
C VAL A 447 -10.23 6.33 -9.91
N ARG A 448 -10.96 5.44 -9.22
CA ARG A 448 -12.17 4.82 -9.75
C ARG A 448 -13.41 5.73 -9.66
N ASP A 449 -14.08 5.83 -10.79
CA ASP A 449 -15.42 6.40 -11.01
C ASP A 449 -16.17 5.33 -11.81
N THR A 450 -17.33 4.88 -11.32
CA THR A 450 -18.11 3.78 -11.90
C THR A 450 -19.41 4.19 -12.59
N ASP A 451 -19.84 5.47 -12.50
CA ASP A 451 -21.03 5.97 -13.19
C ASP A 451 -20.74 7.07 -14.24
N GLY A 452 -19.55 7.67 -14.19
CA GLY A 452 -19.01 8.63 -15.15
C GLY A 452 -19.30 10.09 -14.83
N ASP A 453 -19.71 10.44 -13.61
CA ASP A 453 -19.99 11.83 -13.22
C ASP A 453 -18.74 12.68 -12.91
N ALA A 454 -17.56 12.05 -12.84
CA ALA A 454 -16.26 12.59 -12.43
C ALA A 454 -16.10 12.92 -10.93
N ILE A 455 -16.85 12.23 -10.06
CA ILE A 455 -16.63 12.11 -8.61
C ILE A 455 -16.24 10.65 -8.31
N PRO A 456 -15.15 10.38 -7.55
CA PRO A 456 -14.75 9.00 -7.27
C PRO A 456 -15.71 8.24 -6.33
N ASP A 457 -15.86 6.94 -6.59
CA ASP A 457 -16.80 5.99 -5.94
C ASP A 457 -16.93 6.16 -4.41
N CYS A 458 -15.84 6.50 -3.73
CA CYS A 458 -15.74 6.47 -2.28
C CYS A 458 -16.11 7.80 -1.58
N ILE A 459 -16.20 8.90 -2.33
CA ILE A 459 -16.65 10.22 -1.84
C ILE A 459 -17.92 10.71 -2.52
N ASP A 460 -18.41 9.99 -3.55
CA ASP A 460 -19.84 10.06 -3.82
C ASP A 460 -20.60 9.67 -2.54
N SER A 461 -21.68 10.42 -2.31
CA SER A 461 -22.54 10.33 -1.14
C SER A 461 -24.01 10.41 -1.50
N GLU A 462 -24.35 10.40 -2.80
CA GLU A 462 -25.68 10.00 -3.24
C GLU A 462 -25.83 8.49 -2.98
N PRO A 463 -26.68 8.06 -2.02
CA PRO A 463 -27.05 6.66 -2.00
C PRO A 463 -27.75 6.36 -3.32
N PHE A 464 -27.49 5.19 -3.92
CA PHE A 464 -28.33 4.64 -4.99
C PHE A 464 -29.80 4.91 -4.65
N THR A 465 -30.46 5.80 -5.40
CA THR A 465 -31.82 6.26 -5.11
C THR A 465 -32.80 5.45 -5.95
N PRO A 466 -33.28 4.27 -5.48
CA PRO A 466 -34.34 3.57 -6.19
C PRO A 466 -35.55 4.51 -6.26
N THR A 467 -35.92 4.89 -7.48
CA THR A 467 -37.04 5.81 -7.75
C THR A 467 -38.25 5.38 -6.90
N PRO A 468 -38.79 6.26 -6.04
CA PRO A 468 -39.64 5.84 -4.93
C PRO A 468 -40.92 5.16 -5.43
N SER A 469 -40.96 3.84 -5.27
CA SER A 469 -42.07 3.00 -5.72
C SER A 469 -43.39 3.47 -5.10
N PRO A 470 -44.45 3.71 -5.90
CA PRO A 470 -45.68 4.31 -5.42
C PRO A 470 -46.38 3.40 -4.41
N SER A 471 -46.43 3.84 -3.14
CA SER A 471 -46.96 3.06 -2.03
C SER A 471 -48.39 2.53 -2.33
N PRO A 472 -48.62 1.21 -2.32
CA PRO A 472 -49.87 0.62 -2.79
C PRO A 472 -51.05 0.99 -1.89
N THR A 473 -52.09 1.57 -2.48
CA THR A 473 -53.32 1.94 -1.76
C THR A 473 -54.02 0.70 -1.21
N ALA A 474 -54.21 0.65 0.11
CA ALA A 474 -54.81 -0.47 0.83
C ALA A 474 -56.24 -0.79 0.32
N THR A 475 -56.36 -1.87 -0.45
CA THR A 475 -57.64 -2.39 -0.94
C THR A 475 -58.08 -3.58 -0.09
N GLN A 476 -59.30 -3.52 0.44
CA GLN A 476 -59.82 -4.56 1.35
C GLN A 476 -60.11 -5.87 0.61
N VAL A 477 -59.80 -7.00 1.26
CA VAL A 477 -60.18 -8.35 0.82
C VAL A 477 -61.27 -8.90 1.77
N PRO A 478 -62.39 -9.46 1.26
CA PRO A 478 -63.50 -9.95 2.09
C PRO A 478 -63.20 -11.32 2.73
N PRO A 479 -63.92 -11.69 3.82
CA PRO A 479 -63.56 -12.84 4.65
C PRO A 479 -64.13 -14.21 4.19
N PRO A 480 -63.37 -15.31 4.37
CA PRO A 480 -63.92 -16.67 4.51
C PRO A 480 -64.55 -16.90 5.90
N ASN A 481 -65.42 -17.90 6.04
CA ASN A 481 -66.21 -18.14 7.25
C ASN A 481 -65.55 -19.03 8.31
N ASP A 482 -66.00 -18.83 9.55
CA ASP A 482 -65.55 -19.46 10.80
C ASP A 482 -66.13 -20.87 11.07
N CYS A 483 -65.42 -21.65 11.91
CA CYS A 483 -65.84 -22.83 12.74
C CYS A 483 -64.61 -23.74 13.01
N LEU A 484 -64.22 -24.13 14.23
CA LEU A 484 -64.86 -24.13 15.57
C LEU A 484 -63.82 -23.91 16.70
N ALA A 485 -64.27 -23.41 17.87
CA ALA A 485 -63.47 -23.25 19.10
C ALA A 485 -63.23 -24.61 19.84
N THR A 486 -62.43 -24.75 20.91
CA THR A 486 -62.58 -24.15 22.27
C THR A 486 -61.27 -24.37 23.12
N PRO A 487 -61.11 -24.06 24.44
CA PRO A 487 -60.24 -22.94 24.85
C PRO A 487 -59.05 -23.23 25.81
N THR A 488 -58.23 -22.17 26.03
CA THR A 488 -57.23 -21.81 27.08
C THR A 488 -56.91 -22.74 28.27
N PRO A 489 -55.64 -22.71 28.77
CA PRO A 489 -55.27 -21.71 29.80
C PRO A 489 -53.90 -21.01 29.61
N SER A 490 -53.66 -19.94 30.40
CA SER A 490 -52.43 -19.12 30.49
C SER A 490 -51.64 -19.47 31.77
N PRO A 491 -50.29 -19.41 31.78
CA PRO A 491 -49.50 -18.23 32.26
C PRO A 491 -48.25 -17.97 31.36
N THR A 492 -47.22 -17.15 31.62
CA THR A 492 -46.72 -16.38 32.78
C THR A 492 -45.91 -15.13 32.28
N PRO A 493 -45.87 -13.98 32.99
CA PRO A 493 -44.95 -12.87 32.64
C PRO A 493 -43.48 -13.09 33.07
N SER A 494 -42.56 -12.37 32.41
CA SER A 494 -41.09 -12.43 32.58
C SER A 494 -40.55 -11.53 33.72
N PRO A 495 -39.42 -11.85 34.38
CA PRO A 495 -38.86 -11.06 35.49
C PRO A 495 -38.03 -9.83 35.08
N THR A 496 -38.03 -8.81 35.95
CA THR A 496 -37.34 -7.51 35.83
C THR A 496 -35.88 -7.57 36.31
N PRO A 497 -34.92 -6.83 35.70
CA PRO A 497 -33.59 -6.63 36.26
C PRO A 497 -33.59 -5.69 37.49
N SER A 498 -32.55 -5.79 38.33
CA SER A 498 -32.37 -5.05 39.59
C SER A 498 -31.16 -4.09 39.50
N PRO A 499 -31.15 -2.91 40.18
CA PRO A 499 -30.20 -1.84 39.87
C PRO A 499 -28.85 -1.92 40.60
N THR A 500 -27.87 -1.18 40.07
CA THR A 500 -26.53 -0.92 40.65
C THR A 500 -26.37 0.61 40.82
N PRO A 501 -25.70 1.14 41.87
CA PRO A 501 -26.02 2.47 42.39
C PRO A 501 -25.27 3.67 41.79
N THR A 502 -25.90 4.84 41.92
CA THR A 502 -25.41 6.17 41.54
C THR A 502 -24.20 6.64 42.36
N LEU A 503 -23.29 7.42 41.73
CA LEU A 503 -22.32 8.27 42.42
C LEU A 503 -22.62 9.76 42.20
N THR A 504 -22.29 10.58 43.20
CA THR A 504 -22.70 12.00 43.30
C THR A 504 -21.68 12.96 42.66
N PRO A 505 -22.09 13.97 41.90
CA PRO A 505 -21.18 14.98 41.33
C PRO A 505 -20.62 15.94 42.40
N THR A 506 -19.42 16.49 42.19
CA THR A 506 -18.79 17.51 43.04
C THR A 506 -18.28 18.69 42.21
N ALA A 507 -18.29 19.88 42.82
CA ALA A 507 -18.32 21.20 42.19
C ALA A 507 -17.13 21.66 41.33
N THR A 508 -17.46 22.50 40.34
CA THR A 508 -16.58 23.42 39.59
C THR A 508 -16.01 24.56 40.46
N PRO A 509 -14.80 25.06 40.18
CA PRO A 509 -14.34 26.39 40.58
C PRO A 509 -14.26 27.39 39.40
N THR A 510 -14.63 28.65 39.64
CA THR A 510 -14.66 29.78 38.68
C THR A 510 -13.36 30.62 38.79
N PRO A 511 -12.84 31.25 37.70
CA PRO A 511 -11.53 31.92 37.72
C PRO A 511 -11.49 33.27 38.48
N SER A 512 -10.27 33.74 38.77
CA SER A 512 -9.95 35.06 39.35
C SER A 512 -8.82 35.76 38.58
N THR A 513 -8.55 37.03 38.89
CA THR A 513 -7.96 38.02 37.96
C THR A 513 -6.49 38.44 38.21
N SER A 514 -5.90 39.04 37.18
CA SER A 514 -4.54 39.65 37.10
C SER A 514 -4.34 40.84 38.09
N PRO A 515 -3.11 41.34 38.39
CA PRO A 515 -2.34 42.12 37.41
C PRO A 515 -0.79 42.05 37.43
N THR A 516 -0.21 42.18 36.22
CA THR A 516 0.98 42.93 35.78
C THR A 516 2.04 43.45 36.80
N ALA A 517 3.32 43.09 36.55
CA ALA A 517 4.51 43.95 36.70
C ALA A 517 5.68 43.42 35.85
N ALA A 518 6.63 44.27 35.44
CA ALA A 518 7.78 43.89 34.61
C ALA A 518 9.09 44.60 35.03
N ALA A 519 10.25 43.92 34.94
CA ALA A 519 11.58 44.54 34.97
C ALA A 519 12.71 43.57 34.52
N THR A 520 13.73 44.14 33.88
CA THR A 520 15.09 43.64 33.55
C THR A 520 15.99 44.92 33.53
N PRO A 521 17.35 44.94 33.53
CA PRO A 521 18.31 43.83 33.37
C PRO A 521 19.65 43.86 34.19
N THR A 522 20.42 42.74 34.17
CA THR A 522 21.92 42.64 34.19
C THR A 522 22.76 43.17 35.40
N PRO A 523 24.09 42.89 35.52
CA PRO A 523 24.83 41.62 35.31
C PRO A 523 26.00 41.31 36.32
N SER A 524 26.50 40.06 36.33
CA SER A 524 27.90 39.64 36.68
C SER A 524 28.41 39.79 38.15
N PRO A 525 29.59 39.22 38.54
CA PRO A 525 30.56 38.38 37.79
C PRO A 525 30.95 37.02 38.43
N SER A 526 31.81 36.25 37.74
CA SER A 526 32.46 35.00 38.18
C SER A 526 33.71 35.23 39.07
N PRO A 527 34.26 34.19 39.75
CA PRO A 527 35.56 33.68 39.29
C PRO A 527 35.81 32.15 39.39
N THR A 528 36.84 31.69 38.67
CA THR A 528 37.54 30.37 38.68
C THR A 528 39.06 30.65 38.88
N PRO A 529 40.03 29.70 38.95
CA PRO A 529 39.99 28.21 38.92
C PRO A 529 40.88 27.52 40.00
N THR A 530 41.14 26.20 39.89
CA THR A 530 42.50 25.56 39.88
C THR A 530 42.47 24.01 39.96
N ALA A 531 43.32 23.34 39.15
CA ALA A 531 43.91 21.97 39.17
C ALA A 531 43.30 20.83 40.04
N THR A 532 43.02 19.60 39.58
CA THR A 532 43.78 18.56 38.81
C THR A 532 44.57 17.57 39.69
N ASP A 533 44.27 16.27 39.62
CA ASP A 533 45.28 15.17 39.60
C ASP A 533 44.68 13.76 39.28
N THR A 534 45.52 12.85 38.75
CA THR A 534 45.25 11.44 38.31
C THR A 534 46.65 10.78 38.09
N PRO A 535 46.94 9.44 38.19
CA PRO A 535 46.07 8.26 37.98
C PRO A 535 46.29 6.97 38.85
N ALA A 536 45.34 6.02 38.76
CA ALA A 536 45.49 4.53 38.73
C ALA A 536 46.23 3.78 39.90
N PRO A 537 46.26 2.41 39.96
CA PRO A 537 45.61 1.38 39.14
C PRO A 537 44.80 0.30 39.93
N THR A 538 44.19 -0.66 39.20
CA THR A 538 43.49 -1.87 39.70
C THR A 538 44.48 -2.98 40.12
N PRO A 539 44.08 -3.91 41.04
CA PRO A 539 43.80 -5.30 40.59
C PRO A 539 42.64 -6.01 41.33
N THR A 540 42.31 -7.24 40.91
CA THR A 540 41.09 -8.01 41.25
C THR A 540 41.44 -9.36 41.98
N PRO A 541 40.52 -10.32 42.19
CA PRO A 541 39.66 -10.51 43.39
C PRO A 541 39.99 -11.75 44.26
N THR A 542 39.38 -11.87 45.45
CA THR A 542 39.01 -13.17 46.07
C THR A 542 37.97 -13.01 47.20
N GLY A 543 37.08 -13.99 47.39
CA GLY A 543 36.28 -14.13 48.63
C GLY A 543 34.81 -14.54 48.42
N SER A 544 34.45 -15.79 48.75
CA SER A 544 33.08 -16.32 48.65
C SER A 544 32.35 -16.32 50.00
N ALA A 545 31.03 -16.10 50.01
CA ALA A 545 30.15 -16.39 51.13
C ALA A 545 28.74 -16.81 50.64
N THR A 546 28.29 -17.99 51.04
CA THR A 546 27.00 -18.58 50.62
C THR A 546 25.88 -18.23 51.60
N GLN A 547 24.69 -17.85 51.09
CA GLN A 547 23.42 -17.96 51.84
C GLN A 547 22.29 -18.45 50.93
N THR A 548 21.38 -19.24 51.50
CA THR A 548 20.29 -19.92 50.79
C THR A 548 18.93 -19.29 51.13
N PRO A 549 18.08 -18.95 50.15
CA PRO A 549 16.73 -18.45 50.41
C PRO A 549 15.72 -19.58 50.71
N SER A 550 14.66 -19.24 51.44
CA SER A 550 13.47 -20.09 51.66
C SER A 550 12.35 -19.67 50.68
N PRO A 551 11.43 -20.55 50.27
CA PRO A 551 10.62 -20.32 49.07
C PRO A 551 9.46 -19.34 49.29
N SER A 552 9.23 -18.49 48.28
CA SER A 552 7.94 -17.84 48.03
C SER A 552 7.28 -18.52 46.83
N ALA A 553 5.95 -18.55 46.79
CA ALA A 553 5.20 -19.39 45.86
C ALA A 553 5.17 -18.81 44.42
N THR A 554 5.75 -19.54 43.47
CA THR A 554 5.63 -19.23 42.04
C THR A 554 4.24 -19.62 41.53
N VAL A 555 3.46 -18.66 41.03
CA VAL A 555 2.30 -18.95 40.19
C VAL A 555 2.80 -19.11 38.76
N THR A 556 3.14 -20.34 38.38
CA THR A 556 3.51 -20.67 37.00
C THR A 556 2.28 -20.70 36.12
N PHE A 557 2.00 -19.62 35.41
CA PHE A 557 1.32 -19.72 34.12
C PHE A 557 2.31 -20.36 33.14
N SER A 558 2.21 -21.67 32.97
CA SER A 558 2.73 -22.29 31.75
C SER A 558 1.67 -22.07 30.67
N PRO A 559 1.92 -21.28 29.61
CA PRO A 559 1.14 -21.47 28.39
C PRO A 559 1.33 -22.93 27.98
N THR A 560 0.22 -23.65 27.83
CA THR A 560 0.27 -24.92 27.09
C THR A 560 0.34 -24.50 25.64
N PRO A 561 1.42 -24.81 24.88
CA PRO A 561 1.43 -24.48 23.47
C PRO A 561 0.23 -25.16 22.82
N LEU A 562 -0.55 -24.38 22.06
CA LEU A 562 -1.62 -24.95 21.25
C LEU A 562 -0.98 -25.94 20.26
N PRO A 563 -1.61 -27.07 19.96
CA PRO A 563 -1.09 -28.00 18.98
C PRO A 563 -1.16 -27.35 17.59
N ILE A 564 -0.01 -26.84 17.13
CA ILE A 564 0.20 -26.30 15.77
C ILE A 564 -0.38 -27.29 14.78
N ALA A 565 -1.25 -26.84 13.87
CA ALA A 565 -2.05 -27.70 13.01
C ALA A 565 -1.20 -28.40 11.93
N CYS A 566 -1.78 -29.36 11.21
CA CYS A 566 -1.26 -29.73 9.90
C CYS A 566 -1.75 -28.70 8.86
N GLY A 567 -0.86 -28.17 8.03
CA GLY A 567 -1.10 -27.04 7.13
C GLY A 567 -0.53 -25.70 7.60
N ASP A 568 -0.36 -25.51 8.90
CA ASP A 568 0.23 -24.32 9.55
C ASP A 568 1.76 -24.34 9.40
N VAL A 569 2.31 -23.55 8.45
CA VAL A 569 3.74 -23.48 8.13
C VAL A 569 4.43 -22.20 8.55
N ASP A 570 3.71 -21.15 8.95
CA ASP A 570 4.30 -19.97 9.60
C ASP A 570 4.27 -20.04 11.14
N CYS A 571 3.68 -21.11 11.71
CA CYS A 571 3.44 -21.31 13.14
C CYS A 571 2.41 -20.34 13.76
N SER A 572 1.58 -19.64 12.96
CA SER A 572 0.58 -18.67 13.45
C SER A 572 -0.51 -19.28 14.34
N GLY A 573 -0.73 -20.59 14.28
CA GLY A 573 -1.88 -21.26 14.91
C GLY A 573 -3.15 -21.21 14.05
N THR A 574 -3.03 -20.72 12.82
CA THR A 574 -4.07 -20.66 11.78
C THR A 574 -3.61 -21.44 10.54
N VAL A 575 -4.51 -21.65 9.58
CA VAL A 575 -4.16 -22.21 8.27
C VAL A 575 -4.87 -21.40 7.19
N ASP A 576 -4.14 -20.51 6.53
CA ASP A 576 -4.68 -19.55 5.55
C ASP A 576 -3.90 -19.51 4.21
N GLY A 577 -4.05 -18.44 3.42
CA GLY A 577 -3.34 -18.27 2.15
C GLY A 577 -1.82 -18.04 2.29
N ARG A 578 -1.37 -17.47 3.41
CA ARG A 578 0.05 -17.27 3.76
C ARG A 578 0.79 -18.60 3.83
N ASP A 579 0.15 -19.62 4.41
CA ASP A 579 0.73 -20.94 4.54
C ASP A 579 1.02 -21.60 3.19
N ALA A 580 0.05 -21.53 2.28
CA ALA A 580 0.23 -22.05 0.93
C ALA A 580 1.33 -21.30 0.16
N LEU A 581 1.40 -19.97 0.35
CA LEU A 581 2.46 -19.14 -0.23
C LEU A 581 3.84 -19.50 0.36
N GLY A 582 3.92 -19.80 1.66
CA GLY A 582 5.12 -20.33 2.31
C GLY A 582 5.60 -21.63 1.67
N VAL A 583 4.69 -22.57 1.40
CA VAL A 583 5.03 -23.81 0.66
C VAL A 583 5.51 -23.49 -0.77
N ILE A 584 4.86 -22.58 -1.50
CA ILE A 584 5.29 -22.18 -2.84
C ILE A 584 6.69 -21.54 -2.83
N LEU A 585 6.96 -20.62 -1.90
CA LEU A 585 8.25 -19.94 -1.78
C LEU A 585 9.38 -20.92 -1.43
N PHE A 586 9.12 -21.89 -0.54
CA PHE A 586 10.05 -22.98 -0.24
C PHE A 586 10.39 -23.80 -1.50
N LEU A 587 9.41 -24.09 -2.35
CA LEU A 587 9.60 -24.88 -3.58
C LEU A 587 10.36 -24.11 -4.67
N VAL A 588 10.11 -22.81 -4.82
CA VAL A 588 10.73 -21.97 -5.87
C VAL A 588 12.16 -21.56 -5.49
N PHE A 589 12.41 -21.21 -4.23
CA PHE A 589 13.69 -20.60 -3.80
C PHE A 589 14.54 -21.50 -2.88
N ALA A 590 14.00 -22.60 -2.36
CA ALA A 590 14.66 -23.51 -1.41
C ALA A 590 15.17 -22.83 -0.11
N GLU A 591 14.71 -21.62 0.20
CA GLU A 591 15.05 -20.90 1.43
C GLU A 591 14.21 -21.38 2.62
N PRO A 592 14.76 -21.38 3.85
CA PRO A 592 14.02 -21.76 5.04
C PRO A 592 13.03 -20.66 5.43
N VAL A 593 11.77 -20.83 5.03
CA VAL A 593 10.63 -20.08 5.58
C VAL A 593 10.70 -20.18 7.11
N ALA A 594 10.64 -19.04 7.80
CA ALA A 594 10.88 -18.94 9.24
C ALA A 594 9.66 -19.43 10.05
N GLY A 595 9.39 -20.74 9.99
CA GLY A 595 8.20 -21.33 10.59
C GLY A 595 8.15 -22.85 10.52
N CYS A 596 6.94 -23.38 10.68
CA CYS A 596 6.59 -24.77 10.88
C CYS A 596 6.53 -25.58 9.57
N ILE A 597 7.36 -25.28 8.56
CA ILE A 597 7.29 -25.81 7.18
C ILE A 597 7.15 -27.35 7.05
N SER A 598 7.61 -28.12 8.03
CA SER A 598 7.38 -29.58 8.11
C SER A 598 5.91 -30.01 8.32
N LYS A 599 5.02 -29.06 8.62
CA LYS A 599 3.56 -29.21 8.70
C LYS A 599 2.83 -28.95 7.38
N GLY A 600 3.49 -28.32 6.41
CA GLY A 600 2.89 -27.97 5.11
C GLY A 600 2.56 -29.19 4.27
N TYR A 601 3.14 -30.34 4.61
CA TYR A 601 2.84 -31.63 4.03
C TYR A 601 1.47 -32.12 4.50
N VAL A 602 0.44 -31.84 3.70
CA VAL A 602 -0.99 -32.01 4.03
C VAL A 602 -1.68 -33.07 3.19
N ASN A 603 -1.07 -33.50 2.08
CA ASN A 603 -1.67 -34.47 1.15
C ASN A 603 -1.36 -35.94 1.50
N CYS A 604 -0.38 -36.19 2.37
CA CYS A 604 0.12 -37.52 2.78
C CYS A 604 0.78 -38.41 1.69
N ASP A 605 1.38 -37.86 0.62
CA ASP A 605 2.04 -38.63 -0.46
C ASP A 605 3.50 -39.07 -0.18
N GLY A 606 4.27 -38.26 0.53
CA GLY A 606 5.66 -38.44 0.95
C GLY A 606 6.59 -37.24 0.68
N VAL A 607 6.11 -36.20 -0.01
CA VAL A 607 6.93 -35.12 -0.60
C VAL A 607 6.18 -33.78 -0.47
N LEU A 608 6.79 -32.77 0.16
CA LEU A 608 6.23 -31.41 0.11
C LEU A 608 6.29 -30.88 -1.34
N ASN A 609 5.15 -30.55 -1.94
CA ASN A 609 5.07 -30.11 -3.34
C ASN A 609 3.88 -29.15 -3.62
N GLU A 610 3.71 -28.72 -4.87
CA GLU A 610 2.71 -27.71 -5.26
C GLU A 610 1.25 -28.17 -4.98
N ILE A 611 1.02 -29.49 -4.89
CA ILE A 611 -0.28 -30.05 -4.51
C ILE A 611 -0.60 -29.73 -3.05
N ASP A 612 0.38 -29.70 -2.15
CA ASP A 612 0.17 -29.32 -0.75
C ASP A 612 -0.26 -27.86 -0.63
N ALA A 613 0.44 -26.94 -1.30
CA ALA A 613 0.04 -25.53 -1.37
C ALA A 613 -1.38 -25.38 -1.93
N LEU A 614 -1.75 -26.13 -2.96
CA LEU A 614 -3.10 -26.12 -3.53
C LEU A 614 -4.17 -26.70 -2.58
N VAL A 615 -3.82 -27.66 -1.73
CA VAL A 615 -4.69 -28.19 -0.67
C VAL A 615 -4.88 -27.16 0.46
N ILE A 616 -3.83 -26.46 0.86
CA ILE A 616 -3.90 -25.37 1.84
C ILE A 616 -4.75 -24.20 1.29
N LEU A 617 -4.52 -23.74 0.05
CA LEU A 617 -5.36 -22.71 -0.60
C LEU A 617 -6.85 -23.10 -0.65
N ARG A 618 -7.15 -24.38 -0.94
CA ARG A 618 -8.53 -24.87 -0.93
C ARG A 618 -9.14 -24.84 0.46
N TYR A 619 -8.38 -25.19 1.49
CA TYR A 619 -8.85 -25.11 2.89
C TYR A 619 -9.13 -23.67 3.30
N ALA A 620 -8.18 -22.76 3.07
CA ALA A 620 -8.31 -21.33 3.34
C ALA A 620 -9.52 -20.71 2.62
N GLY A 621 -9.75 -21.09 1.36
CA GLY A 621 -10.93 -20.69 0.58
C GLY A 621 -12.24 -21.42 0.94
N GLY A 622 -12.28 -22.23 2.00
CA GLY A 622 -13.48 -22.97 2.44
C GLY A 622 -13.95 -24.08 1.49
N LEU A 623 -13.11 -24.50 0.54
CA LEU A 623 -13.46 -25.48 -0.50
C LEU A 623 -13.27 -26.92 0.01
N PRO A 624 -14.15 -27.87 -0.41
CA PRO A 624 -14.06 -29.26 0.04
C PRO A 624 -12.76 -29.94 -0.44
N LEU A 625 -12.02 -30.51 0.51
CA LEU A 625 -10.79 -31.26 0.26
C LEU A 625 -11.06 -32.71 -0.13
N GLY A 626 -10.43 -33.18 -1.22
CA GLY A 626 -10.42 -34.58 -1.63
C GLY A 626 -9.06 -35.23 -1.32
N LEU A 627 -8.89 -35.75 -0.10
CA LEU A 627 -7.61 -36.30 0.38
C LEU A 627 -7.51 -37.83 0.23
N PRO A 628 -6.27 -38.39 0.17
CA PRO A 628 -6.06 -39.83 0.14
C PRO A 628 -6.60 -40.57 1.38
N PRO A 629 -7.13 -41.81 1.24
CA PRO A 629 -7.67 -42.56 2.37
C PRO A 629 -6.64 -42.82 3.48
N GLY A 630 -6.91 -42.29 4.68
CA GLY A 630 -6.05 -42.43 5.85
C GLY A 630 -5.16 -41.22 6.15
N CYS A 631 -5.17 -40.19 5.31
CA CYS A 631 -4.61 -38.88 5.67
C CYS A 631 -5.52 -38.20 6.72
N SER A 632 -4.94 -37.52 7.72
CA SER A 632 -5.70 -36.78 8.74
C SER A 632 -6.29 -35.48 8.21
N GLY A 633 -5.67 -34.90 7.17
CA GLY A 633 -6.00 -33.60 6.62
C GLY A 633 -5.51 -32.43 7.48
N ILE A 634 -6.01 -31.25 7.16
CA ILE A 634 -5.71 -29.99 7.85
C ILE A 634 -6.56 -29.91 9.13
N GLY A 635 -5.87 -29.83 10.27
CA GLY A 635 -6.38 -30.05 11.64
C GLY A 635 -5.38 -30.83 12.48
#